data_AF-A0A539DRS8-F1
#
_entry.id   AF-A0A539DRS8-F1
#
_cell.length_a   1.000
_cell.length_b   1.000
_cell.length_c   1.000
_cell.angle_alpha   90.00
_cell.angle_beta   90.00
_cell.angle_gamma   90.00
#
_symmetry.space_group_name_H-M   'P 1'
#
loop_
_entity.id
_entity.type
_entity.pdbx_description
1 polymer ?
#
loop_
_entity_poly.entity_id
_entity_poly.type
_entity_poly.pdbx_seq_one_letter_code
_entity_poly.pdbx_strand_id
1 'polypeptide(L)' 'MKSDAEIRMAGMQALINALGLIEAECFMASVSRDRFNYTEWRRHGLPKMSLDALAQTANRYADERSVEP' A
#
# COMPACT_ATOMS: atom_id res chain seq x y z
N MET A 1 6.61 14.65 0.13
CA MET A 1 5.44 13.75 -0.04
C MET A 1 5.23 13.58 -1.53
N LYS A 2 5.03 12.35 -2.03
CA LYS A 2 4.73 12.14 -3.45
C LYS A 2 3.38 12.78 -3.79
N SER A 3 3.25 13.33 -4.98
CA SER A 3 1.98 13.79 -5.52
C SER A 3 1.02 12.63 -5.76
N ASP A 4 -0.28 12.93 -5.81
CA ASP A 4 -1.30 11.93 -6.13
C ASP A 4 -1.03 11.23 -7.46
N ALA A 5 -0.48 11.95 -8.44
CA ALA A 5 -0.12 11.38 -9.73
C ALA A 5 1.00 10.35 -9.60
N GLU A 6 2.06 10.68 -8.86
CA GLU A 6 3.17 9.75 -8.60
C GLU A 6 2.73 8.53 -7.81
N ILE A 7 1.83 8.69 -6.84
CA ILE A 7 1.26 7.58 -6.07
C ILE A 7 0.44 6.66 -6.98
N ARG A 8 -0.40 7.21 -7.85
CA ARG A 8 -1.21 6.42 -8.80
C ARG A 8 -0.35 5.65 -9.80
N MET A 9 0.67 6.28 -10.37
CA MET A 9 1.58 5.61 -11.31
C MET A 9 2.33 4.45 -10.64
N ALA A 10 2.90 4.70 -9.47
CA ALA A 10 3.60 3.66 -8.71
C ALA A 10 2.65 2.53 -8.29
N GLY A 11 1.43 2.86 -7.88
CA GLY A 11 0.39 1.89 -7.53
C GLY A 11 0.01 0.99 -8.70
N MET A 12 -0.23 1.56 -9.88
CA MET A 12 -0.59 0.76 -11.06
C MET A 12 0.54 -0.18 -11.47
N GLN A 13 1.79 0.28 -11.44
CA GLN A 13 2.94 -0.59 -11.74
C GLN A 13 3.05 -1.75 -10.74
N ALA A 14 2.81 -1.49 -9.45
CA ALA A 14 2.82 -2.52 -8.43
C ALA A 14 1.70 -3.56 -8.65
N LEU A 15 0.50 -3.12 -9.03
CA LEU A 15 -0.62 -4.01 -9.36
C LEU A 15 -0.31 -4.89 -10.57
N ILE A 16 0.22 -4.30 -11.65
CA ILE A 16 0.62 -5.06 -12.86
C ILE A 16 1.70 -6.08 -12.53
N ASN A 17 2.68 -5.73 -11.69
CA ASN A 17 3.75 -6.64 -11.31
C ASN A 17 3.24 -7.81 -10.44
N ALA A 18 2.23 -7.59 -9.61
CA ALA A 18 1.70 -8.59 -8.68
C ALA A 18 0.62 -9.49 -9.30
N LEU A 19 -0.23 -8.93 -10.17
CA LEU A 19 -1.43 -9.59 -10.71
C LEU A 19 -1.33 -9.85 -12.23
N GLY A 20 -0.40 -9.19 -12.91
CA GLY A 20 -0.40 -9.10 -14.37
C GLY A 20 -1.36 -8.04 -14.89
N LEU A 21 -1.21 -7.70 -16.18
CA LEU A 21 -1.89 -6.56 -16.80
C LEU A 21 -3.42 -6.69 -16.76
N ILE A 22 -3.96 -7.85 -17.16
CA ILE A 22 -5.41 -8.04 -17.29
C ILE A 22 -6.09 -7.98 -15.92
N GLU A 23 -5.54 -8.66 -14.92
CA GLU A 23 -6.12 -8.70 -13.58
C GLU A 23 -6.00 -7.35 -12.86
N ALA A 24 -4.91 -6.59 -13.08
CA ALA A 24 -4.76 -5.25 -12.54
C ALA A 24 -5.83 -4.28 -13.07
N GLU A 25 -6.15 -4.34 -14.37
CA GLU A 25 -7.23 -3.54 -14.97
C GLU A 25 -8.61 -3.94 -14.42
N CYS A 26 -8.88 -5.25 -14.31
CA CYS A 26 -10.11 -5.74 -13.69
C CYS A 26 -10.25 -5.28 -12.22
N PHE A 27 -9.16 -5.28 -11.45
CA PHE A 27 -9.13 -4.78 -10.09
C PHE A 27 -9.48 -3.29 -10.04
N MET A 28 -8.84 -2.45 -10.86
CA MET A 28 -9.12 -1.01 -10.91
C MET A 28 -10.57 -0.72 -11.30
N ALA A 29 -11.11 -1.47 -12.27
CA ALA A 29 -12.50 -1.36 -12.67
C ALA A 29 -13.46 -1.77 -11.54
N SER A 30 -13.15 -2.83 -10.79
CA SER A 30 -13.95 -3.29 -9.64
C SER A 30 -13.96 -2.26 -8.51
N VAL A 31 -12.79 -1.75 -8.12
CA VAL A 31 -12.64 -0.71 -7.07
C VAL A 31 -13.29 0.62 -7.46
N SER A 32 -13.39 0.92 -8.76
CA SER A 32 -14.06 2.13 -9.23
C SER A 32 -15.59 2.00 -9.31
N ARG A 33 -16.10 0.78 -9.55
CA ARG A 33 -17.54 0.50 -9.65
C ARG A 33 -18.17 0.32 -8.28
N ASP A 34 -17.54 -0.45 -7.42
CA ASP A 34 -17.99 -0.69 -6.06
C ASP A 34 -17.17 0.18 -5.09
N ARG A 35 -17.84 0.82 -4.12
CA ARG A 35 -17.12 1.48 -3.02
C ARG A 35 -16.36 0.41 -2.23
N PHE A 36 -15.08 0.21 -2.56
CA PHE A 36 -14.21 -0.66 -1.81
C PHE A 36 -14.21 -0.23 -0.33
N ASN A 37 -14.70 -1.11 0.54
CA ASN A 37 -14.81 -0.81 1.96
C ASN A 37 -13.44 -0.94 2.63
N TYR A 38 -12.65 0.12 2.56
CA TYR A 38 -11.33 0.17 3.17
C TYR A 38 -11.37 -0.16 4.68
N THR A 39 -12.41 0.27 5.40
CA THR A 39 -12.55 0.01 6.84
C THR A 39 -12.74 -1.47 7.12
N GLU A 40 -13.51 -2.18 6.31
CA GLU A 40 -13.69 -3.62 6.42
C GLU A 40 -12.40 -4.36 6.07
N TRP A 41 -11.81 -4.07 4.90
CA TRP A 41 -10.57 -4.70 4.48
C TRP A 41 -9.45 -4.53 5.53
N ARG A 42 -9.33 -3.33 6.11
CA ARG A 42 -8.29 -3.02 7.12
C ARG A 42 -8.35 -3.93 8.35
N ARG A 43 -9.51 -4.48 8.71
CA ARG A 43 -9.66 -5.39 9.85
C ARG A 43 -8.87 -6.68 9.68
N HIS A 44 -8.63 -7.11 8.44
CA HIS A 44 -8.04 -8.40 8.12
C HIS A 44 -6.80 -8.31 7.22
N GLY A 45 -6.65 -7.22 6.48
CA GLY A 45 -5.58 -7.03 5.48
C GLY A 45 -4.28 -6.43 6.01
N LEU A 46 -4.27 -5.88 7.24
CA LEU A 46 -3.03 -5.43 7.86
C LEU A 46 -2.27 -6.62 8.45
N PRO A 47 -0.91 -6.60 8.43
CA PRO A 47 -0.12 -7.59 9.14
C PRO A 47 -0.55 -7.65 10.61
N LYS A 48 -0.71 -8.86 11.15
CA LYS A 48 -1.00 -9.07 12.58
C LYS A 48 0.25 -8.74 13.40
N MET A 49 0.49 -7.45 13.61
CA MET A 49 1.54 -6.95 14.50
C MET A 49 0.89 -6.09 15.60
N SER A 50 1.46 -6.15 16.80
CA SER A 50 1.06 -5.24 17.87
C SER A 50 1.43 -3.80 17.50
N LEU A 51 0.74 -2.83 18.10
CA LEU A 51 1.07 -1.42 17.93
C LEU A 51 2.53 -1.13 18.33
N ASP A 52 3.03 -1.76 19.40
CA ASP A 52 4.42 -1.63 19.83
C ASP A 52 5.40 -2.16 18.79
N ALA A 53 5.11 -3.31 18.16
CA ALA A 53 5.95 -3.86 17.11
C ALA A 53 5.96 -2.98 15.86
N LEU A 54 4.80 -2.40 15.50
CA LEU A 54 4.69 -1.42 14.41
C LEU A 54 5.52 -0.16 14.72
N ALA A 55 5.38 0.39 15.93
CA ALA A 55 6.10 1.59 16.35
C ALA A 55 7.61 1.37 16.36
N GLN A 56 8.09 0.24 16.88
CA GLN A 56 9.51 -0.13 16.84
C GLN A 56 10.04 -0.27 15.41
N THR A 57 9.26 -0.88 14.51
CA THR A 57 9.64 -1.04 13.11
C THR A 57 9.71 0.30 12.39
N ALA A 58 8.74 1.19 12.64
CA ALA A 58 8.71 2.53 12.08
C ALA A 58 9.90 3.38 12.55
N ASN A 59 10.21 3.35 13.85
CA ASN A 59 11.36 4.08 14.41
C ASN A 59 12.68 3.59 13.80
N ARG A 60 12.87 2.27 13.71
CA ARG A 60 14.06 1.67 13.10
C ARG A 60 14.24 2.11 11.64
N TYR A 61 13.15 2.09 10.86
CA TYR A 61 13.18 2.54 9.47
C TYR A 61 13.53 4.05 9.35
N ALA A 62 13.05 4.88 10.28
CA ALA A 62 13.40 6.30 10.32
C ALA A 62 14.87 6.53 10.69
N ASP A 63 15.40 5.78 11.65
CA ASP A 63 16.80 5.84 12.06
C ASP A 63 17.73 5.40 10.91
N GLU A 64 17.42 4.29 10.23
CA GLU A 64 18.18 3.78 9.08
C GLU A 64 18.23 4.80 7.92
N ARG A 65 17.14 5.51 7.66
CA ARG A 65 17.09 6.59 6.65
C ARG A 65 17.76 7.89 7.08
N SER A 66 17.99 8.08 8.37
CA SER A 66 18.67 9.26 8.90
C SER A 66 20.20 9.12 8.85
N VAL A 67 20.71 7.93 8.49
CA VAL A 67 22.12 7.58 8.42
C VAL A 67 22.62 7.46 6.97
N GLU A 68 21.76 7.59 5.96
CA GLU A 68 22.19 7.73 4.56
C GLU A 68 22.63 9.19 4.26
N PRO A 69 23.86 9.42 3.75
CA PRO A 69 24.38 10.75 3.42
C PRO A 69 23.75 11.38 2.17
#